data_AF-K7FEW3-F1
#
_entry.id   AF-K7FEW3-F1
#
_cell.length_a   1.000
_cell.length_b   1.000
_cell.length_c   1.000
_cell.angle_alpha   90.00
_cell.angle_beta   90.00
_cell.angle_gamma   90.00
#
_symmetry.space_group_name_H-M   'P 1'
#
loop_
_entity.id
_entity.type
_entity.pdbx_description
1 polymer ?
#
loop_
_entity_poly.entity_id
_entity_poly.type
_entity_poly.pdbx_seq_one_letter_code
_entity_poly.pdbx_strand_id
1 'polypeptide(L)'
;MSLSFSFSVPKKCQKAREHFGAVRTQLASLKTKFPAEQYYRFHEHWRFVLQRLVFLAAFVVYLETETLVTREAVTEILGIEADREKGFHLDIEDYLSGILTLASELSRLAVNSVTAGDYSRPLRISTFINELDSGFRLLNLKNDSLRKRYDGLKYDVKKIEEVVYDLSIRGLNKETSGTGGEK
;
A
#
# COMPACT_ATOMS: atom_id res chain seq x y z
N MET A 1 22.76 -2.94 -13.65
CA MET A 1 21.50 -2.22 -13.89
C MET A 1 20.47 -2.40 -12.76
N SER A 2 20.49 -3.52 -12.02
CA SER A 2 19.68 -3.75 -10.80
C SER A 2 20.03 -2.81 -9.63
N LEU A 3 21.33 -2.53 -9.41
CA LEU A 3 21.78 -1.61 -8.34
C LEU A 3 21.21 -0.18 -8.47
N SER A 4 21.13 0.36 -9.68
CA SER A 4 20.62 1.72 -9.94
C SER A 4 19.15 1.92 -9.58
N PHE A 5 18.32 0.87 -9.65
CA PHE A 5 16.91 0.96 -9.25
C PHE A 5 16.78 1.07 -7.73
N SER A 6 17.55 0.25 -6.99
CA SER A 6 17.54 0.19 -5.52
C SER A 6 17.97 1.52 -4.87
N PHE A 7 19.01 2.19 -5.37
CA PHE A 7 19.47 3.48 -4.83
C PHE A 7 18.49 4.65 -5.06
N SER A 8 17.53 4.52 -5.97
CA SER A 8 16.58 5.59 -6.29
C SER A 8 15.33 5.59 -5.41
N VAL A 9 14.96 4.43 -4.86
CA VAL A 9 13.71 4.27 -4.08
C VAL A 9 13.74 5.13 -2.80
N PRO A 10 14.80 5.10 -1.96
CA PRO A 10 14.82 5.93 -0.74
C PRO A 10 14.69 7.43 -1.03
N LYS A 11 15.36 7.93 -2.09
CA LYS A 11 15.26 9.33 -2.50
C LYS A 11 13.85 9.71 -2.96
N LYS A 12 13.16 8.81 -3.67
CA LYS A 12 11.77 9.01 -4.10
C LYS A 12 10.82 9.00 -2.91
N CYS A 13 11.02 8.09 -1.95
CA CYS A 13 10.23 8.05 -0.71
C CYS A 13 10.43 9.32 0.12
N GLN A 14 11.67 9.79 0.27
CA GLN A 14 11.96 11.06 0.94
C GLN A 14 11.23 12.24 0.29
N LYS A 15 11.30 12.36 -1.04
CA LYS A 15 10.57 13.41 -1.78
C LYS A 15 9.04 13.27 -1.63
N ALA A 16 8.52 12.05 -1.62
CA ALA A 16 7.10 11.83 -1.36
C ALA A 16 6.69 12.29 0.05
N ARG A 17 7.54 12.04 1.06
CA ARG A 17 7.36 12.53 2.44
C ARG A 17 7.36 14.06 2.52
N GLU A 18 8.21 14.73 1.75
CA GLU A 18 8.17 16.20 1.64
C GLU A 18 6.82 16.69 1.08
N HIS A 19 6.29 16.02 0.05
CA HIS A 19 4.97 16.35 -0.51
C HIS A 19 3.82 16.11 0.49
N PHE A 20 3.94 15.13 1.40
CA PHE A 20 2.97 14.98 2.49
C PHE A 20 2.94 16.18 3.44
N GLY A 21 4.03 16.96 3.56
CA GLY A 21 4.04 18.24 4.26
C GLY A 21 3.03 19.23 3.67
N ALA A 22 2.95 19.32 2.34
CA ALA A 22 1.95 20.15 1.68
C ALA A 22 0.52 19.60 1.87
N VAL A 23 0.35 18.28 1.83
CA VAL A 23 -0.94 17.61 2.11
C VAL A 23 -1.46 17.97 3.50
N ARG A 24 -0.60 17.92 4.53
CA ARG A 24 -0.94 18.31 5.90
C ARG A 24 -1.51 19.73 5.95
N THR A 25 -0.84 20.69 5.30
CA THR A 25 -1.31 22.08 5.24
C THR A 25 -2.67 22.20 4.56
N GLN A 26 -2.91 21.46 3.47
CA GLN A 26 -4.19 21.49 2.76
C GLN A 26 -5.32 20.84 3.56
N LEU A 27 -5.06 19.71 4.24
CA LEU A 27 -6.05 19.07 5.11
C LEU A 27 -6.37 19.91 6.35
N ALA A 28 -5.37 20.59 6.92
CA ALA A 28 -5.59 21.57 7.99
C ALA A 28 -6.49 22.73 7.52
N SER A 29 -6.29 23.23 6.31
CA SER A 29 -7.16 24.24 5.69
C SER A 29 -8.58 23.70 5.43
N LEU A 30 -8.71 22.46 4.95
CA LEU A 30 -10.00 21.81 4.70
C LEU A 30 -10.82 21.68 5.98
N LYS A 31 -10.18 21.31 7.10
CA LYS A 31 -10.82 21.20 8.42
C LYS A 31 -11.52 22.49 8.85
N THR A 32 -11.11 23.67 8.36
CA THR A 32 -11.75 24.95 8.71
C THR A 32 -12.88 25.36 7.77
N LYS A 33 -13.20 24.56 6.74
CA LYS A 33 -14.20 24.91 5.72
C LYS A 33 -15.61 24.41 6.02
N PHE A 34 -15.76 23.57 7.04
CA PHE A 34 -17.05 23.02 7.45
C PHE A 34 -17.06 22.75 8.96
N PRO A 35 -18.24 22.71 9.60
CA PRO A 35 -18.34 22.39 11.03
C PRO A 35 -17.91 20.95 11.30
N ALA A 36 -17.12 20.71 12.35
CA ALA A 36 -16.50 19.40 12.61
C ALA A 36 -17.53 18.27 12.75
N GLU A 37 -18.67 18.55 13.36
CA GLU A 37 -19.80 17.64 13.53
C GLU A 37 -20.47 17.22 12.20
N GLN A 38 -20.22 17.95 11.11
CA GLN A 38 -20.75 17.66 9.78
C GLN A 38 -19.78 16.87 8.89
N TYR A 39 -18.76 16.21 9.47
CA TYR A 39 -17.79 15.37 8.74
C TYR A 39 -18.46 14.45 7.71
N TYR A 40 -19.36 13.57 8.15
CA TYR A 40 -20.01 12.59 7.26
C TYR A 40 -20.99 13.22 6.26
N ARG A 41 -21.48 14.44 6.53
CA ARG A 41 -22.33 15.16 5.58
C ARG A 41 -21.57 15.56 4.32
N PHE A 42 -20.29 15.92 4.47
CA PHE A 42 -19.45 16.37 3.36
C PHE A 42 -18.42 15.32 2.91
N HIS A 43 -18.31 14.19 3.62
CA HIS A 43 -17.31 13.14 3.41
C HIS A 43 -17.10 12.72 1.95
N GLU A 44 -18.18 12.56 1.19
CA GLU A 44 -18.10 12.17 -0.24
C GLU A 44 -17.27 13.14 -1.11
N HIS A 45 -17.08 14.40 -0.70
CA HIS A 45 -16.27 15.36 -1.45
C HIS A 45 -14.77 15.05 -1.41
N TRP A 46 -14.27 14.50 -0.29
CA TRP A 46 -12.85 14.18 -0.13
C TRP A 46 -12.58 12.69 -0.05
N ARG A 47 -13.61 11.84 0.08
CA ARG A 47 -13.50 10.38 0.18
C ARG A 47 -12.51 9.78 -0.82
N PHE A 48 -12.67 10.10 -2.10
CA PHE A 48 -11.77 9.61 -3.16
C PHE A 48 -10.32 10.06 -2.95
N VAL A 49 -10.09 11.33 -2.62
CA VAL A 49 -8.76 11.88 -2.43
C VAL A 49 -8.11 11.28 -1.18
N LEU A 50 -8.86 11.12 -0.09
CA LEU A 50 -8.37 10.56 1.16
C LEU A 50 -7.94 9.10 0.98
N GLN A 51 -8.75 8.28 0.28
CA GLN A 51 -8.37 6.91 -0.07
C GLN A 51 -7.07 6.85 -0.89
N ARG A 52 -6.87 7.78 -1.83
CA ARG A 52 -5.62 7.86 -2.60
C ARG A 52 -4.43 8.28 -1.74
N LEU A 53 -4.63 9.20 -0.79
CA LEU A 53 -3.59 9.61 0.15
C LEU A 53 -3.18 8.47 1.09
N VAL A 54 -4.14 7.68 1.58
CA VAL A 54 -3.86 6.45 2.33
C VAL A 54 -3.01 5.49 1.49
N PHE A 55 -3.45 5.21 0.26
CA PHE A 55 -2.69 4.36 -0.67
C PHE A 55 -1.24 4.84 -0.82
N LEU A 56 -1.04 6.14 -1.09
CA LEU A 56 0.31 6.69 -1.28
C LEU A 56 1.15 6.60 0.00
N ALA A 57 0.55 6.84 1.17
CA ALA A 57 1.25 6.73 2.45
C ALA A 57 1.66 5.27 2.72
N ALA A 58 0.74 4.33 2.50
CA ALA A 58 0.99 2.91 2.64
C ALA A 58 2.05 2.41 1.63
N PHE A 59 2.05 2.95 0.41
CA PHE A 59 3.03 2.58 -0.60
C PHE A 59 4.43 3.08 -0.24
N VAL A 60 4.55 4.32 0.26
CA VAL A 60 5.84 4.84 0.76
C VAL A 60 6.38 3.97 1.89
N VAL A 61 5.55 3.63 2.87
CA VAL A 61 5.96 2.78 4.00
C VAL A 61 6.36 1.38 3.51
N TYR A 62 5.57 0.76 2.64
CA TYR A 62 5.92 -0.55 2.08
C TYR A 62 7.27 -0.52 1.34
N LEU A 63 7.54 0.54 0.56
CA LEU A 63 8.82 0.66 -0.15
C LEU A 63 10.02 0.88 0.79
N GLU A 64 9.81 1.36 2.01
CA GLU A 64 10.85 1.60 3.00
C GLU A 64 11.06 0.42 3.95
N THR A 65 9.99 -0.25 4.37
CA THR A 65 10.03 -1.26 5.45
C THR A 65 9.41 -2.60 5.07
N GLU A 66 8.72 -2.68 3.92
CA GLU A 66 7.98 -3.87 3.46
C GLU A 66 6.90 -4.35 4.44
N THR A 67 6.38 -3.43 5.24
CA THR A 67 5.30 -3.67 6.22
C THR A 67 4.04 -2.88 5.88
N LEU A 68 2.91 -3.29 6.46
CA LEU A 68 1.66 -2.55 6.37
C LEU A 68 1.71 -1.37 7.35
N VAL A 69 1.46 -0.15 6.85
CA VAL A 69 1.30 1.02 7.72
C VAL A 69 0.01 0.92 8.52
N THR A 70 0.05 1.21 9.82
CA THR A 70 -1.16 1.27 10.65
C THR A 70 -2.01 2.48 10.29
N ARG A 71 -3.31 2.41 10.57
CA ARG A 71 -4.22 3.55 10.34
C ARG A 71 -3.78 4.78 11.11
N GLU A 72 -3.32 4.60 12.34
CA GLU A 72 -2.80 5.64 13.22
C GLU A 72 -1.57 6.31 12.61
N ALA A 73 -0.59 5.53 12.11
CA ALA A 73 0.57 6.07 11.42
C ALA A 73 0.21 6.82 10.12
N VAL A 74 -0.83 6.38 9.39
CA VAL A 74 -1.34 7.15 8.24
C VAL A 74 -1.93 8.49 8.71
N THR A 75 -2.69 8.51 9.81
CA THR A 75 -3.25 9.76 10.33
C THR A 75 -2.16 10.75 10.73
N GLU A 76 -1.08 10.25 11.33
CA GLU A 76 0.12 11.05 11.62
C GLU A 76 0.75 11.60 10.33
N ILE A 77 0.97 10.76 9.31
CA ILE A 77 1.53 11.21 8.01
C ILE A 77 0.66 12.32 7.40
N LEU A 78 -0.66 12.18 7.43
CA LEU A 78 -1.60 13.13 6.85
C LEU A 78 -1.91 14.35 7.73
N GLY A 79 -1.54 14.32 9.02
CA GLY A 79 -1.82 15.40 9.96
C GLY A 79 -3.30 15.53 10.30
N ILE A 80 -4.00 14.39 10.42
CA ILE A 80 -5.40 14.28 10.79
C ILE A 80 -5.57 13.37 12.00
N GLU A 81 -6.77 13.27 12.54
CA GLU A 81 -7.05 12.48 13.73
C GLU A 81 -7.35 11.01 13.40
N ALA A 82 -7.00 10.10 14.29
CA ALA A 82 -7.47 8.70 14.20
C ALA A 82 -8.87 8.53 14.80
N ASP A 83 -9.27 9.40 15.73
CA ASP A 83 -10.52 9.32 16.47
C ASP A 83 -11.51 10.37 15.96
N ARG A 84 -12.75 9.93 15.72
CA ARG A 84 -13.86 10.79 15.29
C ARG A 84 -14.12 11.93 16.26
N GLU A 85 -14.02 11.67 17.56
CA GLU A 85 -14.34 12.67 18.59
C GLU A 85 -13.33 13.83 18.63
N LYS A 86 -12.13 13.64 18.05
CA LYS A 86 -11.07 14.66 17.97
C LYS A 86 -11.18 15.56 16.73
N GLY A 87 -12.09 15.24 15.81
CA GLY A 87 -12.44 16.08 14.65
C GLY A 87 -12.25 15.40 13.30
N PHE A 88 -11.56 16.08 12.38
CA PHE A 88 -11.31 15.55 11.03
C PHE A 88 -10.46 14.28 11.14
N HIS A 89 -11.05 13.14 10.80
CA HIS A 89 -10.47 11.83 11.07
C HIS A 89 -10.37 10.95 9.82
N LEU A 90 -9.57 9.88 9.92
CA LEU A 90 -9.50 8.84 8.89
C LEU A 90 -10.53 7.74 9.16
N ASP A 91 -11.56 7.69 8.32
CA ASP A 91 -12.54 6.61 8.34
C ASP A 91 -11.88 5.25 8.03
N ILE A 92 -12.32 4.20 8.72
CA ILE A 92 -11.79 2.84 8.56
C ILE A 92 -12.03 2.29 7.15
N GLU A 93 -13.17 2.60 6.53
CA GLU A 93 -13.47 2.14 5.16
C GLU A 93 -12.56 2.81 4.13
N ASP A 94 -12.17 4.07 4.36
CA ASP A 94 -11.23 4.78 3.51
C ASP A 94 -9.82 4.24 3.66
N TYR A 95 -9.42 3.90 4.89
CA TYR A 95 -8.16 3.21 5.13
C TYR A 95 -8.10 1.89 4.36
N LEU A 96 -9.08 1.00 4.56
CA LEU A 96 -9.14 -0.32 3.90
C LEU A 96 -9.21 -0.18 2.37
N SER A 97 -9.96 0.79 1.85
CA SER A 97 -10.02 1.08 0.41
C SER A 97 -8.67 1.52 -0.17
N GLY A 98 -7.90 2.29 0.59
CA GLY A 98 -6.52 2.67 0.24
C GLY A 98 -5.58 1.46 0.22
N ILE A 99 -5.69 0.55 1.19
CA ILE A 99 -4.89 -0.68 1.25
C ILE A 99 -5.20 -1.63 0.09
N LEU A 100 -6.46 -1.76 -0.32
CA LEU A 100 -6.80 -2.55 -1.52
C LEU A 100 -6.21 -1.94 -2.80
N THR A 101 -6.12 -0.61 -2.87
CA THR A 101 -5.45 0.07 -3.99
C THR A 101 -3.93 -0.19 -3.98
N LEU A 102 -3.32 -0.27 -2.79
CA LEU A 102 -1.92 -0.68 -2.64
C LEU A 102 -1.71 -2.09 -3.20
N ALA A 103 -2.59 -3.04 -2.92
CA ALA A 103 -2.45 -4.41 -3.39
C ALA A 103 -2.35 -4.50 -4.93
N SER A 104 -3.22 -3.78 -5.64
CA SER A 104 -3.18 -3.72 -7.10
C SER A 104 -1.89 -3.07 -7.63
N GLU A 105 -1.39 -2.04 -6.95
CA GLU A 105 -0.12 -1.41 -7.31
C GLU A 105 1.08 -2.33 -7.06
N LEU A 106 1.07 -3.10 -5.97
CA LEU A 106 2.12 -4.08 -5.68
C LEU A 106 2.12 -5.24 -6.70
N SER A 107 0.96 -5.66 -7.18
CA SER A 107 0.87 -6.62 -8.29
C SER A 107 1.56 -6.11 -9.56
N ARG A 108 1.39 -4.81 -9.88
CA ARG A 108 2.12 -4.16 -10.97
C ARG A 108 3.62 -4.06 -10.68
N LEU A 109 3.99 -3.71 -9.45
CA LEU A 109 5.40 -3.62 -9.04
C LEU A 109 6.10 -4.98 -9.13
N ALA A 110 5.45 -6.08 -8.78
CA ALA A 110 6.01 -7.43 -8.88
C ALA A 110 6.46 -7.75 -10.31
N VAL A 111 5.57 -7.54 -11.29
CA VAL A 111 5.88 -7.73 -12.72
C VAL A 111 7.06 -6.84 -13.16
N ASN A 112 7.01 -5.55 -12.81
CA ASN A 112 8.06 -4.61 -13.19
C ASN A 112 9.41 -4.92 -12.53
N SER A 113 9.39 -5.52 -11.33
CA SER A 113 10.60 -5.92 -10.61
C SER A 113 11.33 -7.05 -11.35
N VAL A 114 10.58 -8.04 -11.84
CA VAL A 114 11.14 -9.10 -12.70
C VAL A 114 11.77 -8.51 -13.97
N THR A 115 11.07 -7.61 -14.64
CA THR A 115 11.60 -6.92 -15.83
C THR A 115 12.86 -6.12 -15.53
N ALA A 116 12.97 -5.56 -14.32
CA ALA A 116 14.16 -4.84 -13.85
C ALA A 116 15.28 -5.77 -13.33
N GLY A 117 15.08 -7.09 -13.35
CA GLY A 117 16.04 -8.09 -12.87
C GLY A 117 16.08 -8.27 -11.36
N ASP A 118 15.08 -7.78 -10.62
CA ASP A 118 14.88 -8.05 -9.20
C ASP A 118 13.88 -9.20 -9.02
N TYR A 119 14.42 -10.41 -8.87
CA TYR A 119 13.65 -11.63 -8.68
C TYR A 119 13.27 -11.88 -7.22
N SER A 120 13.86 -11.14 -6.26
CA SER A 120 13.58 -11.30 -4.82
C SER A 120 12.28 -10.61 -4.40
N ARG A 121 12.00 -9.43 -4.98
CA ARG A 121 10.87 -8.59 -4.60
C ARG A 121 9.50 -9.23 -4.87
N PRO A 122 9.25 -9.94 -5.99
CA PRO A 122 7.98 -10.63 -6.21
C PRO A 122 7.63 -11.64 -5.11
N LEU A 123 8.62 -12.35 -4.55
CA LEU A 123 8.39 -13.30 -3.46
C LEU A 123 7.93 -12.56 -2.19
N ARG A 124 8.60 -11.46 -1.84
CA ARG A 124 8.23 -10.63 -0.68
C ARG A 124 6.86 -9.96 -0.84
N ILE A 125 6.53 -9.50 -2.05
CA ILE A 125 5.20 -8.99 -2.39
C ILE A 125 4.15 -10.11 -2.23
N SER A 126 4.43 -11.33 -2.69
CA SER A 126 3.52 -12.47 -2.56
C SER A 126 3.19 -12.79 -1.10
N THR A 127 4.20 -12.85 -0.22
CA THR A 127 3.99 -13.04 1.22
C THR A 127 3.10 -11.93 1.80
N PHE A 128 3.46 -10.67 1.54
CA PHE A 128 2.72 -9.51 2.05
C PHE A 128 1.24 -9.50 1.62
N ILE A 129 0.97 -9.81 0.35
CA ILE A 129 -0.39 -9.79 -0.21
C ILE A 129 -1.24 -10.94 0.33
N ASN A 130 -0.65 -12.11 0.59
CA ASN A 130 -1.33 -13.23 1.23
C ASN A 130 -1.68 -12.94 2.71
N GLU A 131 -0.80 -12.25 3.43
CA GLU A 131 -1.10 -11.75 4.79
C GLU A 131 -2.24 -10.73 4.77
N LEU A 132 -2.24 -9.82 3.80
CA LEU A 132 -3.35 -8.88 3.60
C LEU A 132 -4.67 -9.61 3.31
N ASP A 133 -4.69 -10.55 2.35
CA ASP A 133 -5.88 -11.33 2.03
C ASP A 133 -6.41 -12.07 3.26
N SER A 134 -5.52 -12.69 4.04
CA SER A 134 -5.86 -13.33 5.31
C SER A 134 -6.47 -12.35 6.31
N GLY A 135 -5.92 -11.15 6.44
CA GLY A 135 -6.47 -10.08 7.28
C GLY A 135 -7.87 -9.64 6.84
N PHE A 136 -8.09 -9.44 5.53
CA PHE A 136 -9.40 -9.07 4.99
C PHE A 136 -10.44 -10.17 5.15
N ARG A 137 -10.06 -11.46 5.12
CA ARG A 137 -10.97 -12.59 5.40
C ARG A 137 -11.52 -12.59 6.82
N LEU A 138 -10.80 -12.01 7.78
CA LEU A 138 -11.28 -11.88 9.17
C LEU A 138 -12.36 -10.80 9.31
N LEU A 139 -12.47 -9.89 8.33
CA LEU A 139 -13.44 -8.80 8.36
C LEU A 139 -14.80 -9.24 7.84
N ASN A 140 -15.85 -8.99 8.63
CA ASN A 140 -17.22 -9.14 8.18
C ASN A 140 -17.67 -7.92 7.35
N LEU A 141 -17.14 -7.80 6.13
CA LEU A 141 -17.48 -6.70 5.23
C LEU A 141 -18.94 -6.79 4.79
N LYS A 142 -19.71 -5.72 5.06
CA LYS A 142 -21.07 -5.54 4.54
C LYS A 142 -21.04 -5.51 3.00
N ASN A 143 -22.16 -5.83 2.37
CA ASN A 143 -22.23 -5.96 0.91
C ASN A 143 -22.30 -4.59 0.21
N ASP A 144 -21.19 -3.83 0.26
CA ASP A 144 -21.08 -2.44 -0.17
C ASP A 144 -19.91 -2.23 -1.17
N SER A 145 -19.53 -0.97 -1.40
CA SER A 145 -18.42 -0.61 -2.29
C SER A 145 -17.07 -1.20 -1.87
N LEU A 146 -16.83 -1.35 -0.56
CA LEU A 146 -15.58 -1.91 -0.04
C LEU A 146 -15.51 -3.40 -0.31
N ARG A 147 -16.63 -4.12 -0.14
CA ARG A 147 -16.75 -5.54 -0.54
C ARG A 147 -16.39 -5.76 -2.01
N LYS A 148 -16.96 -4.96 -2.92
CA LYS A 148 -16.67 -5.06 -4.35
C LYS A 148 -15.20 -4.85 -4.68
N ARG A 149 -14.52 -3.94 -3.97
CA ARG A 149 -13.08 -3.75 -4.11
C ARG A 149 -12.29 -4.93 -3.58
N TYR A 150 -12.67 -5.47 -2.42
CA TYR A 150 -12.04 -6.64 -1.84
C TYR A 150 -12.21 -7.89 -2.73
N ASP A 151 -13.36 -8.07 -3.38
CA ASP A 151 -13.57 -9.15 -4.34
C ASP A 151 -12.57 -9.10 -5.53
N GLY A 152 -11.99 -7.92 -5.78
CA GLY A 152 -10.92 -7.69 -6.75
C GLY A 152 -9.54 -8.22 -6.31
N LEU A 153 -9.28 -8.31 -4.99
CA LEU A 153 -7.98 -8.69 -4.44
C LEU A 153 -7.51 -10.07 -4.92
N LYS A 154 -8.43 -11.01 -5.11
CA LYS A 154 -8.13 -12.36 -5.61
C LYS A 154 -7.42 -12.35 -6.97
N TYR A 155 -7.69 -11.34 -7.82
CA TYR A 155 -7.03 -11.22 -9.12
C TYR A 155 -5.59 -10.72 -8.95
N ASP A 156 -5.35 -9.81 -8.01
CA ASP A 156 -4.01 -9.33 -7.69
C ASP A 156 -3.16 -10.45 -7.07
N VAL A 157 -3.72 -11.21 -6.12
CA VAL A 157 -3.10 -12.42 -5.52
C VAL A 157 -2.70 -13.40 -6.61
N LYS A 158 -3.65 -13.82 -7.45
CA LYS A 158 -3.41 -14.79 -8.53
C LYS A 158 -2.31 -14.32 -9.47
N LYS A 159 -2.33 -13.04 -9.86
CA LYS A 159 -1.32 -12.47 -10.76
C LYS A 159 0.08 -12.50 -10.14
N ILE A 160 0.21 -12.22 -8.85
CA ILE A 160 1.50 -12.27 -8.15
C ILE A 160 1.97 -13.72 -8.01
N GLU A 161 1.07 -14.66 -7.70
CA GLU A 161 1.39 -16.09 -7.63
C GLU A 161 1.89 -16.63 -8.98
N GLU A 162 1.26 -16.24 -10.09
CA GLU A 162 1.72 -16.59 -11.44
C GLU A 162 3.15 -16.07 -11.69
N VAL A 163 3.47 -14.84 -11.28
CA VAL A 163 4.83 -14.29 -11.37
C VAL A 163 5.82 -15.12 -10.54
N VAL A 164 5.49 -15.46 -9.30
CA VAL A 164 6.38 -16.27 -8.43
C VAL A 164 6.55 -17.69 -8.96
N TYR A 165 5.48 -18.29 -9.49
CA TYR A 165 5.53 -19.59 -10.15
C TYR A 165 6.47 -19.56 -11.35
N ASP A 166 6.35 -18.55 -12.21
CA ASP A 166 7.19 -18.36 -13.38
C ASP A 166 8.69 -18.25 -13.03
N LEU A 167 9.03 -17.55 -11.96
CA LEU A 167 10.41 -17.46 -11.49
C LEU A 167 10.90 -18.80 -10.93
N SER A 168 10.02 -19.54 -10.22
CA SER A 168 10.32 -20.83 -9.60
C SER A 168 10.70 -21.88 -10.64
N ILE A 169 9.88 -22.05 -11.69
CA ILE A 169 10.10 -23.06 -12.74
C ILE A 169 11.36 -22.76 -13.57
N ARG A 170 11.79 -21.50 -13.62
CA ARG A 170 13.01 -21.05 -14.32
C ARG A 170 14.25 -21.09 -13.41
N GLY A 171 14.10 -21.46 -12.14
CA GLY A 171 15.21 -21.51 -11.18
C GLY A 171 15.78 -20.14 -10.79
N LEU A 172 15.02 -19.06 -11.01
CA LEU A 172 15.45 -17.67 -10.73
C LEU A 172 15.30 -17.27 -9.26
N ASN A 173 14.76 -18.17 -8.43
CA ASN A 173 14.50 -17.96 -7.00
C ASN A 173 15.65 -18.44 -6.12
N LYS A 174 16.71 -19.00 -6.71
CA LYS A 174 17.88 -19.42 -5.96
C LYS A 174 18.74 -18.20 -5.71
N GLU A 175 18.71 -17.68 -4.48
CA GLU A 175 19.88 -16.97 -3.98
C GLU A 175 21.11 -17.85 -4.22
N THR A 176 22.20 -17.22 -4.65
CA THR A 176 23.50 -17.83 -4.89
C THR A 176 23.90 -18.70 -3.69
N SER A 177 23.58 -20.00 -3.76
CA SER A 177 24.22 -21.03 -2.96
C SER A 177 25.66 -21.12 -3.47
N GLY A 178 26.52 -20.29 -2.88
CA GLY A 178 27.95 -20.48 -2.92
C GLY A 178 28.27 -21.80 -2.23
N THR A 179 28.50 -22.83 -3.04
CA THR A 179 29.32 -23.97 -2.66
C THR A 179 30.11 -24.36 -3.90
N GLY A 180 31.38 -23.97 -3.90
CA GLY A 180 32.39 -24.71 -4.62
C GLY A 180 32.33 -26.17 -4.14
N GLY A 181 32.05 -27.07 -5.08
CA GLY A 181 32.26 -28.49 -4.90
C GLY A 181 33.41 -28.87 -5.82
N GLU A 182 34.62 -28.86 -5.28
CA GLU A 182 35.71 -29.66 -5.83
C GLU A 182 35.24 -31.12 -5.90
N LYS A 183 35.34 -31.69 -7.09
CA LYS A 183 35.82 -33.05 -7.33
C LYS A 183 36.63 -33.06 -8.61
#